data_AF-A0AAT9GSL8-F1
#
_entry.id   AF-A0AAT9GSL8-F1
#
_cell.length_a   1.000
_cell.length_b   1.000
_cell.length_c   1.000
_cell.angle_alpha   90.00
_cell.angle_beta   90.00
_cell.angle_gamma   90.00
#
_symmetry.space_group_name_H-M   'P 1'
#
loop_
_entity.id
_entity.type
_entity.pdbx_description
1 polymer ?
#
loop_
_entity_poly.entity_id
_entity_poly.type
_entity_poly.pdbx_seq_one_letter_code
_entity_poly.pdbx_strand_id
1 'polypeptide(L)'
;MQRTFTGVYVNINQLGLALLQWLESKGYKTQILSAGQYIVVQAKKEGILRTIFGANRAFTVRLSGGQGVLTVDVGMSDWLKAADVTEDVIAAMIFTPLAVIEGVEEVWNIRIEEDIMKEIERLISIMNQPMMGFQQPIMYPQPMMYQQQKVCRSCGFSNPINARFCMNCGSPL
;
A
#
# COMPACT_ATOMS: atom_id res chain seq x y z
N MET A 1 10.44 15.39 -2.63
CA MET A 1 11.49 14.47 -2.12
C MET A 1 11.41 13.09 -2.79
N GLN A 2 12.45 12.71 -3.52
CA GLN A 2 12.61 11.36 -4.09
C GLN A 2 13.57 10.49 -3.25
N ARG A 3 13.24 9.22 -3.05
CA ARG A 3 14.12 8.19 -2.47
C ARG A 3 13.98 6.87 -3.23
N THR A 4 15.09 6.13 -3.34
CA THR A 4 15.11 4.76 -3.86
C THR A 4 15.55 3.80 -2.77
N PHE A 5 14.75 2.77 -2.54
CA PHE A 5 15.01 1.67 -1.62
C PHE A 5 15.45 0.45 -2.42
N THR A 6 16.57 -0.16 -2.02
CA THR A 6 17.09 -1.40 -2.62
C THR A 6 16.95 -2.57 -1.65
N GLY A 7 16.91 -3.79 -2.17
CA GLY A 7 16.72 -5.01 -1.36
C GLY A 7 15.32 -5.14 -0.75
N VAL A 8 14.34 -4.41 -1.30
CA VAL A 8 12.95 -4.43 -0.83
C VAL A 8 12.06 -5.20 -1.79
N TYR A 9 11.21 -6.07 -1.25
CA TYR A 9 10.31 -6.94 -2.00
C TYR A 9 8.88 -6.67 -1.54
N VAL A 10 8.34 -5.53 -1.98
CA VAL A 10 7.00 -5.06 -1.60
C VAL A 10 6.08 -5.03 -2.80
N ASN A 11 4.81 -5.40 -2.60
CA ASN A 11 3.78 -5.17 -3.59
C ASN A 11 3.35 -3.69 -3.56
N ILE A 12 3.63 -2.94 -4.64
CA ILE A 12 3.38 -1.50 -4.69
C ILE A 12 1.89 -1.13 -4.60
N ASN A 13 0.97 -2.02 -5.03
CA ASN A 13 -0.47 -1.78 -4.89
C ASN A 13 -0.89 -1.87 -3.42
N GLN A 14 -0.40 -2.89 -2.71
CA GLN A 14 -0.68 -3.04 -1.29
C GLN A 14 -0.04 -1.92 -0.47
N LEU A 15 1.18 -1.50 -0.82
CA LEU A 15 1.86 -0.37 -0.19
C LEU A 15 1.07 0.93 -0.38
N GLY A 16 0.59 1.21 -1.60
CA GLY A 16 -0.21 2.39 -1.91
C GLY A 16 -1.54 2.40 -1.16
N LEU A 17 -2.23 1.26 -1.05
CA LEU A 17 -3.47 1.14 -0.28
C LEU A 17 -3.25 1.36 1.22
N ALA A 18 -2.19 0.80 1.79
CA ALA A 18 -1.86 1.00 3.21
C ALA A 18 -1.51 2.47 3.50
N LEU A 19 -0.77 3.12 2.60
CA LEU A 19 -0.46 4.54 2.69
C LEU A 19 -1.72 5.41 2.60
N LEU A 20 -2.63 5.08 1.67
CA LEU A 20 -3.92 5.75 1.52
C LEU A 20 -4.74 5.68 2.83
N GLN A 21 -4.84 4.51 3.45
CA GLN A 21 -5.55 4.34 4.72
C GLN A 21 -4.90 5.15 5.87
N TRP A 22 -3.57 5.18 5.92
CA TRP A 22 -2.86 5.99 6.90
C TRP A 22 -3.17 7.49 6.70
N LEU A 23 -3.15 7.99 5.46
CA LEU A 23 -3.50 9.38 5.14
C LEU A 23 -4.97 9.70 5.49
N GLU A 24 -5.91 8.80 5.21
CA GLU A 24 -7.31 8.95 5.62
C GLU A 24 -7.44 9.07 7.13
N SER A 25 -6.70 8.25 7.89
CA SER A 25 -6.69 8.30 9.35
C SER A 25 -6.16 9.63 9.91
N LYS A 26 -5.39 10.38 9.11
CA LYS A 26 -4.90 11.73 9.42
C LYS A 26 -5.87 12.84 8.98
N GLY A 27 -7.06 12.47 8.49
CA GLY A 27 -8.12 13.39 8.08
C GLY A 27 -7.95 13.96 6.68
N TYR A 28 -7.21 13.30 5.80
CA TYR A 28 -7.09 13.71 4.40
C TYR A 28 -8.19 13.09 3.56
N LYS A 29 -8.65 13.83 2.56
CA LYS A 29 -9.34 13.25 1.41
C LYS A 29 -8.29 12.64 0.48
N THR A 30 -8.44 11.37 0.17
CA THR A 30 -7.41 10.60 -0.55
C THR A 30 -7.95 10.02 -1.85
N GLN A 31 -7.05 9.71 -2.77
CA GLN A 31 -7.35 8.88 -3.93
C GLN A 31 -6.08 8.14 -4.37
N ILE A 32 -6.28 7.03 -5.08
CA ILE A 32 -5.21 6.22 -5.64
C ILE A 32 -5.47 6.05 -7.15
N LEU A 33 -4.43 6.22 -7.93
CA LEU A 33 -4.43 6.09 -9.39
C LEU A 33 -3.36 5.09 -9.78
N SER A 34 -3.68 4.21 -10.72
CA SER A 34 -2.73 3.26 -11.28
C SER A 34 -2.48 3.59 -12.74
N ALA A 35 -1.21 3.73 -13.13
CA ALA A 35 -0.82 3.95 -14.52
C ALA A 35 0.44 3.14 -14.85
N GLY A 36 0.25 2.05 -15.59
CA GLY A 36 1.32 1.14 -15.95
C GLY A 36 2.04 0.58 -14.72
N GLN A 37 3.32 0.93 -14.57
CA GLN A 37 4.21 0.48 -13.50
C GLN A 37 4.13 1.35 -12.23
N TYR A 38 3.26 2.36 -12.23
CA TYR A 38 3.21 3.39 -11.21
C TYR A 38 1.90 3.32 -10.41
N ILE A 39 2.02 3.55 -9.11
CA ILE A 39 0.91 3.85 -8.21
C ILE A 39 1.08 5.29 -7.73
N VAL A 40 0.03 6.09 -7.90
CA VAL A 40 0.00 7.48 -7.45
C VAL A 40 -1.05 7.61 -6.36
N VAL A 41 -0.63 7.98 -5.16
CA VAL A 41 -1.52 8.28 -4.04
C VAL A 41 -1.58 9.80 -3.87
N GLN A 42 -2.77 10.37 -3.90
CA GLN A 42 -2.98 11.79 -3.60
C GLN A 42 -3.69 11.97 -2.27
N ALA A 43 -3.31 13.00 -1.52
CA ALA A 43 -3.91 13.39 -0.26
C ALA A 43 -4.16 14.89 -0.23
N LYS A 44 -5.42 15.28 -0.15
CA LYS A 44 -5.87 16.67 -0.07
C LYS A 44 -6.42 16.96 1.31
N LYS A 45 -5.98 18.08 1.89
CA LYS A 45 -6.53 18.57 3.16
C LYS A 45 -7.75 19.44 2.89
N GLU A 46 -8.82 19.21 3.64
CA GLU A 46 -10.07 19.97 3.54
C GLU A 46 -10.20 20.99 4.69
N GLY A 47 -11.25 21.80 4.67
CA GLY A 47 -11.51 22.82 5.70
C GLY A 47 -10.53 24.00 5.68
N ILE A 48 -10.15 24.49 6.86
CA ILE A 48 -9.32 25.71 7.03
C ILE A 48 -7.93 25.55 6.38
N LEU A 49 -7.42 24.33 6.24
CA LEU A 49 -6.11 24.10 5.61
C LEU A 49 -6.16 24.27 4.09
N ARG A 50 -7.34 24.21 3.46
CA ARG A 50 -7.55 24.51 2.02
C ARG A 50 -7.24 25.97 1.68
N THR A 51 -7.48 26.91 2.59
CA THR A 51 -7.22 28.34 2.34
C THR A 51 -5.75 28.68 2.37
N ILE A 52 -4.92 27.82 2.99
CA ILE A 52 -3.48 28.05 3.15
C ILE A 52 -2.68 27.38 2.05
N PHE A 53 -2.98 26.10 1.76
CA PHE A 53 -2.29 25.35 0.72
C PHE A 53 -2.84 25.61 -0.69
N GLY A 54 -3.89 26.40 -0.83
CA GLY A 54 -4.59 26.59 -2.09
C GLY A 54 -5.64 25.52 -2.34
N ALA A 55 -6.73 25.95 -2.95
CA ALA A 55 -7.97 25.18 -3.12
C ALA A 55 -7.82 23.81 -3.80
N ASN A 56 -6.79 23.65 -4.62
CA ASN A 56 -6.59 22.54 -5.53
C ASN A 56 -5.31 21.75 -5.27
N ARG A 57 -4.57 22.02 -4.21
CA ARG A 57 -3.32 21.29 -3.95
C ARG A 57 -3.57 19.92 -3.30
N ALA A 58 -2.73 18.97 -3.68
CA ALA A 58 -2.65 17.64 -3.10
C ALA A 58 -1.19 17.29 -2.79
N PHE A 59 -0.96 16.64 -1.66
CA PHE A 59 0.25 15.84 -1.52
C PHE A 59 0.15 14.64 -2.44
N THR A 60 1.20 14.38 -3.20
CA THR A 60 1.24 13.33 -4.21
C THR A 60 2.43 12.44 -3.93
N VAL A 61 2.18 11.15 -3.84
CA VAL A 61 3.18 10.10 -3.65
C VAL A 61 3.15 9.20 -4.87
N ARG A 62 4.28 9.11 -5.57
CA ARG A 62 4.48 8.19 -6.69
C ARG A 62 5.33 7.02 -6.24
N LEU A 63 4.80 5.82 -6.42
CA LEU A 63 5.47 4.56 -6.15
C LEU A 63 5.72 3.88 -7.49
N SER A 64 6.96 3.45 -7.72
CA SER A 64 7.33 2.66 -8.90
C SER A 64 8.47 1.71 -8.58
N GLY A 65 8.67 0.71 -9.44
CA GLY A 65 9.69 -0.31 -9.25
C GLY A 65 9.10 -1.71 -9.17
N GLY A 66 9.87 -2.65 -8.63
CA GLY A 66 9.54 -4.06 -8.62
C GLY A 66 10.34 -4.82 -7.57
N GLN A 67 10.53 -6.12 -7.79
CA GLN A 67 11.24 -6.95 -6.83
C GLN A 67 12.68 -6.46 -6.64
N GLY A 68 13.05 -6.16 -5.40
CA GLY A 68 14.38 -5.68 -5.02
C GLY A 68 14.60 -4.17 -5.15
N VAL A 69 13.71 -3.41 -5.79
CA VAL A 69 13.85 -1.95 -5.95
C VAL A 69 12.50 -1.24 -5.89
N LEU A 70 12.37 -0.29 -4.97
CA LEU A 70 11.23 0.63 -4.88
C LEU A 70 11.72 2.08 -5.01
N THR A 71 11.16 2.83 -5.94
CA THR A 71 11.33 4.28 -6.02
C THR A 71 10.08 4.96 -5.50
N VAL A 72 10.29 5.95 -4.63
CA VAL A 72 9.25 6.74 -3.99
C VAL A 72 9.55 8.21 -4.24
N ASP A 73 8.59 8.93 -4.80
CA ASP A 73 8.67 10.38 -4.98
C ASP A 73 7.47 11.04 -4.31
N VAL A 74 7.74 11.97 -3.38
CA VAL A 74 6.74 12.68 -2.58
C VAL A 74 6.83 14.15 -2.88
N GLY A 75 5.70 14.83 -3.07
CA GLY A 75 5.69 16.29 -3.22
C GLY A 75 4.27 16.82 -3.40
N MET A 76 4.12 17.96 -4.05
CA MET A 76 2.82 18.56 -4.31
C MET A 76 2.48 18.63 -5.80
N SER A 77 1.22 18.34 -6.13
CA SER A 77 0.63 18.58 -7.45
C SER A 77 -0.81 19.08 -7.29
N ASP A 78 -1.46 19.39 -8.41
CA ASP A 78 -2.89 19.64 -8.40
C ASP A 78 -3.66 18.35 -8.13
N TRP A 79 -4.73 18.47 -7.36
CA TRP A 79 -5.66 17.39 -7.07
C TRP A 79 -6.41 17.02 -8.35
N LEU A 80 -6.24 15.79 -8.82
CA LEU A 80 -6.93 15.33 -10.00
C LEU A 80 -8.41 15.13 -9.68
N LYS A 81 -9.29 15.85 -10.39
CA LYS A 81 -10.74 15.67 -10.25
C LYS A 81 -11.19 14.52 -11.12
N ALA A 82 -12.21 13.79 -10.70
CA ALA A 82 -12.76 12.65 -11.45
C ALA A 82 -13.13 12.98 -12.91
N ALA A 83 -13.60 14.20 -13.18
CA ALA A 83 -13.94 14.66 -14.52
C ALA A 83 -12.72 14.90 -15.44
N ASP A 84 -11.54 15.06 -14.86
CA ASP A 84 -10.28 15.36 -15.56
C ASP A 84 -9.40 14.10 -15.71
N VAL A 85 -9.93 12.91 -15.35
CA VAL A 85 -9.18 11.64 -15.40
C VAL A 85 -9.15 11.11 -16.83
N THR A 86 -8.12 11.54 -17.57
CA THR A 86 -7.77 11.03 -18.90
C THR A 86 -6.37 10.41 -18.87
N GLU A 87 -6.04 9.57 -19.85
CA GLU A 87 -4.74 8.86 -19.88
C GLU A 87 -3.55 9.84 -19.91
N ASP A 88 -3.66 10.93 -20.65
CA ASP A 88 -2.65 11.99 -20.76
C ASP A 88 -2.46 12.74 -19.44
N VAL A 89 -3.54 12.99 -18.69
CA VAL A 89 -3.45 13.67 -17.39
C VAL A 89 -2.84 12.74 -16.32
N ILE A 90 -3.17 11.46 -16.33
CA ILE A 90 -2.53 10.48 -15.42
C ILE A 90 -1.04 10.30 -15.79
N ALA A 91 -0.69 10.32 -17.08
CA ALA A 91 0.71 10.29 -17.50
C ALA A 91 1.47 11.56 -17.03
N ALA A 92 0.87 12.74 -17.15
CA ALA A 92 1.44 13.99 -16.65
C ALA A 92 1.69 13.92 -15.13
N MET A 93 0.77 13.32 -14.36
CA MET A 93 0.96 13.09 -12.92
C MET A 93 2.24 12.29 -12.59
N ILE A 94 2.75 11.47 -13.50
CA ILE A 94 3.99 10.69 -13.32
C ILE A 94 5.22 11.46 -13.80
N PHE A 95 5.15 12.08 -14.97
CA PHE A 95 6.32 12.67 -15.64
C PHE A 95 6.55 14.14 -15.28
N THR A 96 5.54 14.86 -14.78
CA THR A 96 5.71 16.23 -14.30
C THR A 96 6.44 16.23 -12.95
N PRO A 97 7.52 17.02 -12.78
CA PRO A 97 8.17 17.17 -11.50
C PRO A 97 7.19 17.63 -10.41
N LEU A 98 7.23 17.00 -9.23
CA LEU A 98 6.44 17.46 -8.10
C LEU A 98 7.05 18.73 -7.52
N ALA A 99 6.20 19.67 -7.11
CA ALA A 99 6.67 20.85 -6.40
C ALA A 99 7.19 20.47 -5.02
N VAL A 100 8.38 20.94 -4.68
CA VAL A 100 8.96 20.84 -3.33
C VAL A 100 8.27 21.87 -2.43
N ILE A 101 7.99 21.48 -1.19
CA ILE A 101 7.52 22.41 -0.17
C ILE A 101 8.74 23.15 0.40
N GLU A 102 9.03 24.34 -0.12
CA GLU A 102 10.03 25.23 0.45
C GLU A 102 9.34 26.25 1.38
N GLY A 103 9.90 26.41 2.58
CA GLY A 103 9.23 27.04 3.72
C GLY A 103 8.87 28.51 3.52
N VAL A 104 7.60 28.83 3.78
CA VAL A 104 7.22 30.11 4.40
C VAL A 104 7.13 29.82 5.89
N GLU A 105 7.99 30.45 6.69
CA GLU A 105 8.22 30.12 8.10
C GLU A 105 6.99 30.22 9.03
N GLU A 106 5.83 30.67 8.55
CA GLU A 106 4.67 31.00 9.41
C GLU A 106 3.42 30.13 9.22
N VAL A 107 3.47 29.03 8.44
CA VAL A 107 2.42 27.99 8.45
C VAL A 107 2.91 26.75 9.24
N TRP A 108 3.42 27.01 10.44
CA TRP A 108 3.67 26.12 11.58
C TRP A 108 4.03 24.64 11.27
N ASN A 109 5.31 24.35 10.98
CA ASN A 109 5.94 23.01 11.04
C ASN A 109 5.33 21.85 10.21
N ILE A 110 4.85 22.11 8.99
CA ILE A 110 4.31 21.03 8.15
C ILE A 110 5.46 20.27 7.45
N ARG A 111 5.92 19.19 8.09
CA ARG A 111 6.90 18.23 7.55
C ARG A 111 6.22 16.99 6.97
N ILE A 112 5.14 17.20 6.25
CA ILE A 112 4.31 16.09 5.76
C ILE A 112 5.07 15.19 4.78
N GLU A 113 6.01 15.73 3.97
CA GLU A 113 6.86 14.90 3.12
C GLU A 113 7.73 13.94 3.95
N GLU A 114 8.25 14.40 5.09
CA GLU A 114 9.02 13.57 6.01
C GLU A 114 8.15 12.52 6.70
N ASP A 115 6.95 12.90 7.16
CA ASP A 115 6.03 11.98 7.83
C ASP A 115 5.52 10.90 6.87
N ILE A 116 5.19 11.28 5.62
CA ILE A 116 4.85 10.34 4.55
C ILE A 116 6.03 9.38 4.33
N MET A 117 7.25 9.88 4.22
CA MET A 117 8.41 9.03 3.96
C MET A 117 8.72 8.08 5.12
N LYS A 118 8.61 8.54 6.37
CA LYS A 118 8.74 7.71 7.57
C LYS A 118 7.67 6.61 7.59
N GLU A 119 6.43 6.94 7.23
CA GLU A 119 5.37 5.95 7.15
C GLU A 119 5.65 4.92 6.04
N ILE A 120 6.14 5.35 4.88
CA ILE A 120 6.55 4.43 3.81
C ILE A 120 7.67 3.50 4.29
N GLU A 121 8.68 4.01 4.99
CA GLU A 121 9.73 3.19 5.61
C GLU A 121 9.15 2.18 6.61
N ARG A 122 8.20 2.59 7.45
CA ARG A 122 7.49 1.71 8.38
C ARG A 122 6.71 0.62 7.62
N LEU A 123 5.97 0.99 6.59
CA LEU A 123 5.20 0.05 5.76
C LEU A 123 6.13 -0.92 5.02
N ILE A 124 7.24 -0.45 4.46
CA ILE A 124 8.28 -1.31 3.89
C ILE A 124 8.76 -2.29 4.96
N SER A 125 9.08 -1.87 6.19
CA SER A 125 9.57 -2.79 7.22
C SER A 125 8.58 -3.91 7.57
N ILE A 126 7.28 -3.67 7.46
CA ILE A 126 6.22 -4.63 7.78
C ILE A 126 5.91 -5.53 6.57
N MET A 127 5.96 -4.96 5.37
CA MET A 127 5.54 -5.60 4.12
C MET A 127 6.68 -6.20 3.33
N ASN A 128 7.92 -5.82 3.62
CA ASN A 128 9.11 -6.37 3.00
C ASN A 128 9.19 -7.83 3.44
N GLN A 129 8.66 -8.69 2.58
CA GLN A 129 8.88 -10.11 2.69
C GLN A 129 10.27 -10.31 2.09
N PRO A 130 11.35 -10.51 2.88
CA PRO A 130 12.49 -11.17 2.30
C PRO A 130 11.91 -12.42 1.63
N MET A 131 12.32 -12.70 0.39
CA MET A 131 12.31 -14.07 -0.09
C MET A 131 13.19 -14.85 0.90
N MET A 132 12.61 -15.18 2.06
CA MET A 132 13.12 -16.17 2.97
C MET A 132 13.00 -17.43 2.15
N GLY A 133 14.11 -17.77 1.50
CA GLY A 133 14.42 -19.16 1.28
C GLY A 133 14.12 -19.85 2.60
N PHE A 134 13.21 -20.81 2.56
CA PHE A 134 12.94 -21.69 3.68
C PHE A 134 14.20 -22.51 3.97
N GLN A 135 15.20 -21.90 4.62
CA GLN A 135 16.10 -22.66 5.47
C GLN A 135 15.42 -22.67 6.83
N GLN A 136 14.50 -23.62 6.96
CA GLN A 136 14.07 -24.03 8.29
C GLN A 136 15.33 -24.47 9.05
N PRO A 137 15.58 -24.00 10.29
CA PRO A 137 16.53 -24.69 11.15
C PRO A 137 16.09 -26.16 11.20
N ILE A 138 17.05 -27.10 11.15
CA ILE A 138 16.78 -28.52 11.36
C ILE A 138 16.24 -28.66 12.78
N MET A 139 14.93 -28.46 12.91
CA MET A 139 14.15 -28.86 14.07
C MET A 139 14.05 -30.37 13.95
N TYR A 140 14.44 -31.05 15.03
CA TYR A 140 14.31 -32.50 15.20
C TYR A 140 13.10 -33.06 14.45
N PRO A 141 13.23 -34.20 13.73
CA PRO A 141 12.13 -34.74 12.95
C PRO A 141 10.94 -35.02 13.87
N GLN A 142 10.02 -34.05 13.93
CA GLN A 142 8.71 -34.27 14.49
C GLN A 142 8.02 -35.19 13.49
N PRO A 143 7.47 -36.33 13.93
CA PRO A 143 6.71 -37.19 13.04
C PRO A 143 5.57 -36.34 12.47
N MET A 144 5.63 -36.12 11.15
CA MET A 144 4.57 -35.46 10.41
C MET A 144 3.33 -36.34 10.54
N MET A 145 2.47 -35.99 11.48
CA MET A 145 1.07 -36.41 11.44
C MET A 145 0.48 -35.70 10.22
N TYR A 146 0.46 -36.39 9.08
CA TYR A 146 -0.46 -36.04 8.00
C TYR A 146 -1.83 -36.00 8.67
N GLN A 147 -2.37 -34.79 8.87
CA GLN A 147 -3.76 -34.65 9.24
C GLN A 147 -4.53 -35.25 8.06
N GLN A 148 -4.91 -36.52 8.19
CA GLN A 148 -5.79 -37.17 7.24
C GLN A 148 -7.07 -36.33 7.24
N GLN A 149 -7.36 -35.69 6.10
CA GLN A 149 -8.58 -34.93 5.94
C GLN A 149 -9.57 -35.81 5.19
N LYS A 150 -10.85 -35.79 5.58
CA LYS A 150 -11.92 -36.47 4.87
C LYS A 150 -12.70 -35.48 4.02
N VAL A 151 -12.91 -35.84 2.77
CA VAL A 151 -13.67 -35.03 1.82
C VAL A 151 -15.17 -35.32 2.01
N CYS A 152 -15.95 -34.27 2.18
CA CYS A 152 -17.40 -34.37 2.29
C CYS A 152 -17.99 -34.91 0.98
N ARG A 153 -18.78 -35.99 1.05
CA ARG A 153 -19.43 -36.57 -0.14
C ARG A 153 -20.61 -35.75 -0.67
N SER A 154 -21.15 -34.83 0.12
CA SER A 154 -22.28 -33.98 -0.28
C SER A 154 -21.86 -32.69 -0.97
N CYS A 155 -20.73 -32.08 -0.59
CA CYS A 155 -20.31 -30.78 -1.13
C CYS A 155 -18.81 -30.69 -1.52
N GLY A 156 -18.02 -31.74 -1.30
CA GLY A 156 -16.60 -31.76 -1.66
C GLY A 156 -15.66 -31.01 -0.71
N PHE A 157 -16.16 -30.45 0.39
CA PHE A 157 -15.32 -29.72 1.35
C PHE A 157 -14.38 -30.66 2.12
N SER A 158 -13.11 -30.29 2.25
CA SER A 158 -12.12 -31.05 3.04
C SER A 158 -12.29 -30.74 4.52
N ASN A 159 -12.57 -31.76 5.32
CA ASN A 159 -12.81 -31.65 6.76
C ASN A 159 -11.74 -32.44 7.54
N PRO A 160 -11.39 -32.05 8.78
CA PRO A 160 -10.47 -32.84 9.60
C PRO A 160 -11.08 -34.21 9.94
N ILE A 161 -10.26 -35.26 10.14
CA ILE A 161 -10.75 -36.65 10.38
C ILE A 161 -11.71 -36.77 11.56
N ASN A 162 -11.56 -35.92 12.59
CA ASN A 162 -12.39 -35.92 13.79
C ASN A 162 -13.71 -35.13 13.63
N ALA A 163 -13.95 -34.46 12.49
CA ALA A 163 -15.21 -33.77 12.25
C ALA A 163 -16.35 -34.79 12.08
N ARG A 164 -17.42 -34.68 12.87
CA ARG A 164 -18.61 -35.55 12.72
C ARG A 164 -19.57 -35.06 11.64
N PHE A 165 -19.55 -33.75 11.36
CA PHE A 165 -20.37 -33.07 10.37
C PHE A 165 -19.51 -32.12 9.53
N CYS A 166 -19.93 -31.88 8.29
CA CYS A 166 -19.26 -31.02 7.33
C CYS A 166 -19.35 -29.57 7.82
N MET A 167 -18.21 -28.92 7.93
CA MET A 167 -18.16 -27.52 8.40
C MET A 167 -18.72 -26.53 7.37
N ASN A 168 -18.82 -26.93 6.10
CA ASN A 168 -19.37 -26.10 5.03
C ASN A 168 -20.88 -26.30 4.81
N CYS A 169 -21.39 -27.53 4.91
CA CYS A 169 -22.79 -27.82 4.55
C CYS A 169 -23.58 -28.60 5.61
N GLY A 170 -22.98 -28.89 6.77
CA GLY A 170 -23.65 -29.57 7.90
C GLY A 170 -23.95 -31.06 7.71
N SER A 171 -23.65 -31.65 6.55
CA SER A 171 -23.90 -33.07 6.29
C SER A 171 -22.98 -33.96 7.14
N PRO A 172 -23.41 -35.17 7.55
CA PRO A 172 -22.49 -36.14 8.16
C PRO A 172 -21.36 -36.50 7.20
N LEU A 173 -20.15 -36.70 7.75
CA LEU A 173 -18.90 -36.90 7.00
C LEU A 173 -18.40 -38.35 7.01
#